data_AF-A0A9X3F0M0-F1
#
_entry.id   AF-A0A9X3F0M0-F1
#
_cell.length_a   1.000
_cell.length_b   1.000
_cell.length_c   1.000
_cell.angle_alpha   90.00
_cell.angle_beta   90.00
_cell.angle_gamma   90.00
#
_symmetry.space_group_name_H-M   'P 1'
#
loop_
_entity.id
_entity.type
_entity.pdbx_description
1 polymer ?
#
loop_
_entity_poly.entity_id
_entity_poly.type
_entity_poly.pdbx_seq_one_letter_code
_entity_poly.pdbx_strand_id
1 'polypeptide(L)'
;MSLWQHLWPPRPRRLERLSDILGAGRDELVTFAGSVEPLEAIHDPVSGELAVAIDYRAAPPHSVVGVAGALSVISRTFHVARQQAVDFLVAEGPHRVLVCVDRGTDLDAFHRDLLTRHGVGLRTERALVRPGDRVCVIGRRLGARPTSPLRDEPYLAVVRAQRFWPLEPPPA
;
A
#
# COMPACT_ATOMS: atom_id res chain seq x y z
N MET A 1 14.71 12.88 21.18
CA MET A 1 13.44 13.24 20.51
C MET A 1 12.57 13.95 21.53
N SER A 2 12.03 15.13 21.20
CA SER A 2 11.39 16.03 22.17
C SER A 2 9.92 15.68 22.38
N LEU A 3 9.46 15.63 23.64
CA LEU A 3 8.07 15.35 24.07
C LEU A 3 7.00 16.19 23.34
N TRP A 4 7.38 17.36 22.84
CA TRP A 4 6.51 18.28 22.09
C TRP A 4 6.12 17.77 20.69
N GLN A 5 6.92 16.90 20.06
CA GLN A 5 6.62 16.32 18.74
C GLN A 5 5.46 15.31 18.78
N HIS A 6 5.09 14.81 19.96
CA HIS A 6 3.95 13.91 20.14
C HIS A 6 2.60 14.65 20.22
N LEU A 7 2.61 15.95 20.54
CA LEU A 7 1.38 16.74 20.71
C LEU A 7 0.85 17.30 19.38
N TRP A 8 1.74 17.51 18.40
CA TRP A 8 1.37 17.89 17.04
C TRP A 8 2.17 17.07 16.03
N PRO A 9 1.64 15.93 15.55
CA PRO A 9 2.27 15.24 14.44
C PRO A 9 2.43 16.21 13.26
N PRO A 10 3.57 16.19 12.54
CA PRO A 10 3.78 17.08 11.41
C PRO A 10 2.66 16.86 10.39
N ARG A 11 1.95 17.94 10.04
CA ARG A 11 0.93 17.87 8.99
C ARG A 11 1.65 17.61 7.67
N PRO A 12 1.27 16.57 6.91
CA PRO A 12 1.88 16.33 5.61
C PRO A 12 1.60 17.52 4.69
N ARG A 13 2.61 17.98 3.96
CA ARG A 13 2.43 18.95 2.89
C ARG A 13 1.69 18.26 1.74
N ARG A 14 0.47 18.73 1.47
CA ARG A 14 -0.29 18.27 0.32
C ARG A 14 0.28 18.88 -0.95
N LEU A 15 0.60 18.03 -1.92
CA LEU A 15 1.01 18.43 -3.26
C LEU A 15 -0.23 18.32 -4.16
N GLU A 16 -0.64 19.44 -4.76
CA GLU A 16 -1.76 19.43 -5.72
C GLU A 16 -1.31 18.92 -7.09
N ARG A 17 -0.02 19.09 -7.42
CA ARG A 17 0.63 18.50 -8.59
C ARG A 17 1.86 17.72 -8.15
N LEU A 18 2.12 16.62 -8.83
CA LEU A 18 3.26 15.76 -8.54
C LEU A 18 4.60 16.47 -8.77
N SER A 19 4.66 17.44 -9.70
CA SER A 19 5.85 18.27 -9.93
C SER A 19 6.22 19.16 -8.75
N ASP A 20 5.27 19.50 -7.87
CA ASP A 20 5.52 20.32 -6.68
C ASP A 20 6.46 19.60 -5.68
N ILE A 21 6.69 18.30 -5.86
CA ILE A 21 7.61 17.51 -5.02
C ILE A 21 9.06 18.01 -5.10
N LEU A 22 9.44 18.67 -6.19
CA LEU A 22 10.76 19.29 -6.34
C LEU A 22 10.97 20.44 -5.33
N GLY A 23 9.89 21.10 -4.93
CA GLY A 23 9.90 22.14 -3.90
C GLY A 23 9.76 21.62 -2.46
N ALA A 24 9.66 20.31 -2.26
CA ALA A 24 9.62 19.71 -0.93
C ALA A 24 11.05 19.50 -0.39
N GLY A 25 11.27 19.75 0.90
CA GLY A 25 12.53 19.53 1.59
C GLY A 25 12.91 18.04 1.66
N ARG A 26 14.17 17.77 1.99
CA ARG A 26 14.62 16.42 2.35
C ARG A 26 13.92 16.00 3.65
N ASP A 27 13.45 14.75 3.69
CA ASP A 27 12.72 14.16 4.82
C ASP A 27 11.37 14.84 5.14
N GLU A 28 10.91 15.75 4.28
CA GLU A 28 9.59 16.37 4.43
C GLU A 28 8.49 15.33 4.20
N LEU A 29 7.48 15.35 5.07
CA LEU A 29 6.30 14.51 4.95
C LEU A 29 5.36 15.12 3.91
N VAL A 30 5.08 14.38 2.85
CA VAL A 30 4.25 14.83 1.72
C VAL A 30 3.06 13.91 1.49
N THR A 31 1.99 14.47 0.96
CA THR A 31 0.82 13.72 0.44
C THR A 31 0.60 14.09 -1.01
N PHE A 32 0.45 13.10 -1.88
CA PHE A 32 0.16 13.32 -3.30
C PHE A 32 -0.66 12.16 -3.86
N ALA A 33 -1.28 12.36 -5.02
CA ALA A 33 -2.04 11.35 -5.71
C ALA A 33 -1.62 11.22 -7.18
N GLY A 34 -1.85 10.05 -7.77
CA GLY A 34 -1.55 9.79 -9.17
C GLY A 34 -1.89 8.35 -9.55
N SER A 35 -1.60 7.99 -10.79
CA SER A 35 -1.83 6.63 -11.30
C SER A 35 -0.63 5.74 -11.00
N VAL A 36 -0.88 4.47 -10.66
CA VAL A 36 0.17 3.48 -10.40
C VAL A 36 0.78 3.00 -11.70
N GLU A 37 2.10 3.08 -11.80
CA GLU A 37 2.90 2.42 -12.82
C GLU A 37 3.80 1.36 -12.16
N PRO A 38 3.68 0.08 -12.56
CA PRO A 38 4.45 -0.99 -11.92
C PRO A 38 5.92 -0.96 -12.37
N LEU A 39 6.84 -1.13 -11.43
CA LEU A 39 8.23 -1.50 -11.71
C LEU A 39 8.40 -3.01 -11.69
N GLU A 40 7.75 -3.62 -10.72
CA GLU A 40 7.54 -5.05 -10.53
C GLU A 40 6.05 -5.26 -10.26
N ALA A 41 5.57 -6.50 -10.38
CA ALA A 41 4.22 -6.88 -10.02
C ALA A 41 4.23 -8.17 -9.20
N ILE A 42 3.31 -8.25 -8.25
CA ILE A 42 2.99 -9.44 -7.47
C ILE A 42 1.63 -9.98 -7.94
N HIS A 43 1.39 -11.27 -7.71
CA HIS A 43 0.10 -11.89 -8.03
C HIS A 43 -0.70 -12.06 -6.74
N ASP A 44 -2.02 -11.86 -6.82
CA ASP A 44 -2.93 -12.27 -5.75
C ASP A 44 -2.93 -13.80 -5.63
N PRO A 45 -2.54 -14.38 -4.48
CA PRO A 45 -2.47 -15.83 -4.32
C PRO A 45 -3.81 -16.55 -4.49
N VAL A 46 -4.93 -15.81 -4.45
CA VAL A 46 -6.29 -16.38 -4.57
C VAL A 46 -6.84 -16.28 -5.99
N SER A 47 -6.74 -15.12 -6.64
CA SER A 47 -7.29 -14.91 -8.00
C SER A 47 -6.26 -15.00 -9.12
N GLY A 48 -4.97 -14.87 -8.81
CA GLY A 48 -3.91 -14.68 -9.79
C GLY A 48 -3.84 -13.29 -10.42
N GLU A 49 -4.68 -12.33 -9.99
CA GLU A 49 -4.64 -10.96 -10.51
C GLU A 49 -3.31 -10.25 -10.19
N LEU A 50 -2.85 -9.42 -11.13
CA LEU A 50 -1.65 -8.60 -10.96
C LEU A 50 -1.93 -7.38 -10.05
N ALA A 51 -1.02 -7.14 -9.11
CA ALA A 51 -1.05 -6.00 -8.19
C ALA A 51 0.36 -5.49 -7.88
N VAL A 52 0.45 -4.25 -7.37
CA VAL A 52 1.67 -3.73 -6.72
C VAL A 52 1.57 -3.79 -5.20
N ALA A 53 0.36 -3.92 -4.66
CA ALA A 53 0.13 -4.11 -3.23
C ALA A 53 -1.18 -4.86 -2.97
N ILE A 54 -1.19 -5.69 -1.92
CA ILE A 54 -2.32 -6.52 -1.52
C ILE A 54 -2.46 -6.43 0.01
N ASP A 55 -3.61 -5.98 0.51
CA ASP A 55 -4.05 -6.24 1.89
C ASP A 55 -4.87 -7.55 1.87
N TYR A 56 -4.37 -8.56 2.56
CA TYR A 56 -4.93 -9.90 2.61
C TYR A 56 -5.44 -10.22 4.01
N ARG A 57 -6.69 -10.66 4.09
CA ARG A 57 -7.35 -11.07 5.33
C ARG A 57 -7.91 -12.47 5.17
N ALA A 58 -7.76 -13.29 6.21
CA ALA A 58 -8.30 -14.64 6.23
C ALA A 58 -9.04 -14.98 7.52
N ALA A 59 -10.07 -15.82 7.37
CA ALA A 59 -10.85 -16.39 8.47
C ALA A 59 -10.94 -17.93 8.30
N PRO A 60 -10.39 -18.71 9.25
CA PRO A 60 -10.53 -20.17 9.26
C PRO A 60 -11.99 -20.64 9.44
N PRO A 61 -12.38 -21.83 8.96
CA PRO A 61 -13.75 -22.31 8.98
C PRO A 61 -14.37 -22.50 10.38
N HIS A 62 -13.56 -22.65 11.44
CA HIS A 62 -14.03 -22.83 12.82
C HIS A 62 -14.11 -21.54 13.64
N SER A 63 -13.94 -20.36 13.04
CA SER A 63 -14.03 -19.07 13.77
C SER A 63 -15.47 -18.60 14.07
N VAL A 64 -16.44 -19.53 14.08
CA VAL A 64 -17.80 -19.26 14.58
C VAL A 64 -17.80 -19.49 16.09
N VAL A 65 -17.63 -18.43 16.87
CA VAL A 65 -17.98 -18.46 18.29
C VAL A 65 -19.50 -18.43 18.39
N GLY A 66 -20.12 -19.61 18.31
CA GLY A 66 -21.48 -19.84 18.74
C GLY A 66 -21.50 -20.12 20.23
N VAL A 67 -21.52 -19.08 21.07
CA VAL A 67 -22.03 -19.25 22.44
C VAL A 67 -23.54 -19.08 22.35
N ALA A 68 -24.26 -20.09 22.84
CA ALA A 68 -25.70 -20.18 22.82
C ALA A 68 -26.39 -18.85 23.22
N GLY A 69 -27.31 -18.38 22.38
CA GLY A 69 -28.41 -17.51 22.84
C GLY A 69 -28.35 -16.02 22.53
N ALA A 70 -27.51 -15.52 21.60
CA ALA A 70 -27.59 -14.11 21.19
C ALA A 70 -27.46 -13.93 19.67
N LEU A 71 -28.62 -13.86 19.01
CA LEU A 71 -28.77 -13.31 17.67
C LEU A 71 -28.50 -11.80 17.71
N SER A 72 -27.24 -11.38 17.55
CA SER A 72 -26.93 -10.03 17.02
C SER A 72 -25.44 -9.92 16.68
N VAL A 73 -25.19 -9.55 15.42
CA VAL A 73 -23.88 -9.17 14.86
C VAL A 73 -22.88 -10.32 14.74
N ILE A 74 -22.81 -10.91 13.54
CA ILE A 74 -21.66 -11.70 13.09
C ILE A 74 -20.43 -10.79 13.15
N SER A 75 -19.76 -10.77 14.30
CA SER A 75 -18.43 -10.20 14.44
C SER A 75 -17.48 -11.10 13.65
N ARG A 76 -17.29 -10.77 12.36
CA ARG A 76 -16.34 -11.43 11.48
C ARG A 76 -14.95 -11.24 12.06
N THR A 77 -14.51 -12.16 12.90
CA THR A 77 -13.17 -12.13 13.44
C THR A 77 -12.26 -12.65 12.34
N PHE A 78 -11.82 -11.76 11.44
CA PHE A 78 -10.70 -12.07 10.55
C PHE A 78 -9.47 -12.22 11.44
N HIS A 79 -9.03 -13.45 11.66
CA HIS A 79 -8.01 -13.74 12.66
C HIS A 79 -6.60 -13.38 12.19
N VAL A 80 -6.38 -13.25 10.88
CA VAL A 80 -5.05 -12.91 10.36
C VAL A 80 -5.14 -11.93 9.20
N ALA A 81 -4.43 -10.81 9.34
CA ALA A 81 -4.21 -9.80 8.30
C ALA A 81 -2.71 -9.73 7.96
N ARG A 82 -2.39 -9.69 6.67
CA ARG A 82 -1.04 -9.54 6.13
C ARG A 82 -1.07 -8.64 4.91
N GLN A 83 0.03 -7.93 4.68
CA GLN A 83 0.20 -7.10 3.51
C GLN A 83 1.45 -7.56 2.75
N GLN A 84 1.39 -7.50 1.43
CA GLN A 84 2.55 -7.53 0.56
C GLN A 84 2.51 -6.33 -0.37
N ALA A 85 3.65 -5.72 -0.62
CA ALA A 85 3.78 -4.66 -1.60
C ALA A 85 5.15 -4.68 -2.27
N VAL A 86 5.27 -4.06 -3.43
CA VAL A 86 6.54 -3.82 -4.12
C VAL A 86 6.65 -2.34 -4.47
N ASP A 87 7.88 -1.87 -4.68
CA ASP A 87 8.09 -0.47 -5.08
C ASP A 87 7.41 -0.20 -6.42
N PHE A 88 6.80 0.97 -6.55
CA PHE A 88 6.06 1.35 -7.77
C PHE A 88 6.26 2.84 -8.06
N LEU A 89 5.95 3.24 -9.29
CA LEU A 89 5.91 4.63 -9.67
C LEU A 89 4.49 5.18 -9.49
N VAL A 90 4.39 6.41 -8.99
CA VAL A 90 3.16 7.21 -9.10
C VAL A 90 3.34 8.22 -10.22
N ALA A 91 2.37 8.25 -11.12
CA ALA A 91 2.37 9.01 -12.35
C ALA A 91 1.31 10.11 -12.36
N GLU A 92 1.70 11.29 -12.82
CA GLU A 92 0.77 12.36 -13.20
C GLU A 92 1.32 13.08 -14.43
N GLY A 93 0.66 12.92 -15.58
CA GLY A 93 1.13 13.49 -16.86
C GLY A 93 2.55 12.99 -17.19
N PRO A 94 3.55 13.88 -17.41
CA PRO A 94 4.94 13.49 -17.65
C PRO A 94 5.74 13.23 -16.36
N HIS A 95 5.16 13.49 -15.19
CA HIS A 95 5.88 13.43 -13.92
C HIS A 95 5.73 12.06 -13.27
N ARG A 96 6.83 11.55 -12.70
CA ARG A 96 6.85 10.28 -11.97
C ARG A 96 7.53 10.47 -10.61
N VAL A 97 7.07 9.75 -9.60
CA VAL A 97 7.70 9.66 -8.28
C VAL A 97 7.85 8.20 -7.93
N LEU A 98 9.07 7.80 -7.56
CA LEU A 98 9.33 6.46 -7.04
C LEU A 98 8.80 6.35 -5.61
N VAL A 99 7.87 5.42 -5.40
CA VAL A 99 7.31 5.11 -4.10
C VAL A 99 7.94 3.83 -3.58
N CYS A 100 8.81 3.97 -2.59
CA CYS A 100 9.39 2.85 -1.88
C CYS A 100 8.47 2.43 -0.73
N VAL A 101 8.16 1.15 -0.65
CA VAL A 101 7.23 0.57 0.33
C VAL A 101 7.93 -0.49 1.18
N ASP A 102 7.33 -0.83 2.33
CA ASP A 102 7.72 -2.06 3.02
C ASP A 102 7.14 -3.25 2.25
N ARG A 103 7.99 -4.23 1.91
CA ARG A 103 7.59 -5.39 1.12
C ARG A 103 6.60 -6.29 1.85
N GLY A 104 6.61 -6.26 3.19
CA GLY A 104 5.70 -7.06 3.99
C GLY A 104 5.98 -8.56 3.90
N THR A 105 4.91 -9.35 3.82
CA THR A 105 4.95 -10.83 3.87
C THR A 105 4.83 -11.43 2.49
N ASP A 106 5.49 -12.57 2.23
CA ASP A 106 5.21 -13.40 1.05
C ASP A 106 3.82 -14.04 1.19
N LEU A 107 2.84 -13.48 0.47
CA LEU A 107 1.45 -13.93 0.55
C LEU A 107 1.22 -15.27 -0.16
N ASP A 108 2.03 -15.65 -1.14
CA ASP A 108 1.91 -16.95 -1.80
C ASP A 108 2.24 -18.08 -0.83
N ALA A 109 3.39 -17.96 -0.15
CA ALA A 109 3.79 -18.91 0.88
C ALA A 109 2.77 -18.93 2.04
N PHE A 110 2.33 -17.75 2.48
CA PHE A 110 1.39 -17.61 3.58
C PHE A 110 0.00 -18.20 3.26
N HIS A 111 -0.54 -17.92 2.07
CA HIS A 111 -1.83 -18.46 1.63
C HIS A 111 -1.80 -19.98 1.51
N ARG A 112 -0.72 -20.54 0.92
CA ARG A 112 -0.54 -21.99 0.80
C ARG A 112 -0.48 -22.68 2.15
N ASP A 113 0.21 -22.10 3.13
CA ASP A 113 0.26 -22.62 4.49
C ASP A 113 -1.13 -22.59 5.17
N LEU A 114 -1.88 -21.49 5.03
CA LEU A 114 -3.26 -21.41 5.54
C LEU A 114 -4.19 -22.44 4.88
N LEU A 115 -4.09 -22.63 3.56
CA LEU A 115 -4.86 -23.65 2.84
C LEU A 115 -4.48 -25.06 3.30
N THR A 116 -3.20 -25.33 3.55
CA THR A 116 -2.74 -26.62 4.06
C THR A 116 -3.32 -26.92 5.44
N ARG A 117 -3.40 -25.90 6.31
CA ARG A 117 -3.88 -26.03 7.70
C ARG A 117 -5.41 -26.07 7.83
N HIS A 118 -6.13 -25.36 6.96
CA HIS A 118 -7.57 -25.14 7.12
C HIS A 118 -8.43 -25.66 5.96
N GLY A 119 -7.80 -26.10 4.87
CA GLY A 119 -8.47 -26.68 3.71
C GLY A 119 -9.43 -25.70 3.01
N VAL A 120 -10.41 -26.28 2.31
CA VAL A 120 -11.39 -25.58 1.45
C VAL A 120 -12.37 -24.67 2.21
N GLY A 121 -12.36 -24.68 3.54
CA GLY A 121 -13.21 -23.83 4.37
C GLY A 121 -12.61 -22.44 4.66
N LEU A 122 -11.40 -22.16 4.20
CA LEU A 122 -10.73 -20.87 4.40
C LEU A 122 -11.45 -19.75 3.63
N ARG A 123 -11.94 -18.74 4.34
CA ARG A 123 -12.49 -17.53 3.73
C ARG A 123 -11.41 -16.45 3.64
N THR A 124 -11.33 -15.79 2.49
CA THR A 124 -10.34 -14.74 2.22
C THR A 124 -11.00 -13.46 1.71
N GLU A 125 -10.53 -12.32 2.20
CA GLU A 125 -10.87 -10.99 1.69
C GLU A 125 -9.57 -10.29 1.28
N ARG A 126 -9.60 -9.59 0.15
CA ARG A 126 -8.42 -8.98 -0.47
C ARG A 126 -8.75 -7.59 -0.97
N ALA A 127 -7.89 -6.63 -0.70
CA ALA A 127 -7.90 -5.34 -1.34
C ALA A 127 -6.60 -5.17 -2.13
N LEU A 128 -6.73 -4.92 -3.43
CA LEU A 128 -5.62 -4.85 -4.37
C LEU A 128 -5.40 -3.40 -4.80
N VAL A 129 -4.14 -3.02 -4.98
CA VAL A 129 -3.74 -1.85 -5.77
C VAL A 129 -3.14 -2.38 -7.06
N ARG A 130 -3.83 -2.15 -8.18
CA ARG A 130 -3.46 -2.66 -9.50
C ARG A 130 -2.66 -1.63 -10.29
N PRO A 131 -1.86 -2.08 -11.28
CA PRO A 131 -1.35 -1.19 -12.32
C PRO A 131 -2.47 -0.35 -12.93
N GLY A 132 -2.26 0.96 -13.05
CA GLY A 132 -3.25 1.92 -13.56
C GLY A 132 -4.21 2.49 -12.52
N ASP A 133 -4.37 1.86 -11.35
CA ASP A 133 -5.22 2.40 -10.28
C ASP A 133 -4.73 3.78 -9.84
N ARG A 134 -5.67 4.66 -9.49
CA ARG A 134 -5.33 5.93 -8.88
C ARG A 134 -5.13 5.73 -7.38
N VAL A 135 -4.03 6.22 -6.84
CA VAL A 135 -3.70 6.08 -5.42
C VAL A 135 -3.40 7.44 -4.79
N CYS A 136 -3.66 7.55 -3.49
CA CYS A 136 -3.11 8.59 -2.64
C CYS A 136 -1.98 8.01 -1.80
N VAL A 137 -0.85 8.70 -1.74
CA VAL A 137 0.34 8.30 -1.00
C VAL A 137 0.66 9.35 0.05
N ILE A 138 0.93 8.91 1.28
CA ILE A 138 1.56 9.70 2.33
C ILE A 138 2.93 9.09 2.61
N GLY A 139 3.99 9.88 2.48
CA GLY A 139 5.34 9.40 2.69
C GLY A 139 6.34 10.52 2.92
N ARG A 140 7.58 10.14 3.25
CA ARG A 140 8.67 11.11 3.41
C ARG A 140 9.49 11.15 2.13
N ARG A 141 9.70 12.35 1.60
CA ARG A 141 10.62 12.55 0.48
C ARG A 141 12.02 12.20 0.95
N LEU A 142 12.61 11.18 0.33
CA LEU A 142 14.02 10.91 0.52
C LEU A 142 14.79 12.01 -0.23
N GLY A 143 15.85 12.53 0.40
CA GLY A 143 16.78 13.40 -0.31
C GLY A 143 17.26 12.68 -1.57
N ALA A 144 17.55 13.43 -2.64
CA ALA A 144 18.11 12.84 -3.84
C ALA A 144 19.25 11.90 -3.43
N ARG A 145 19.20 10.62 -3.85
CA ARG A 145 20.45 9.88 -3.94
C ARG A 145 21.39 10.77 -4.76
N PRO A 146 22.66 10.94 -4.38
CA PRO A 146 23.60 11.65 -5.24
C PRO A 146 23.68 10.84 -6.54
N THR A 147 22.87 11.21 -7.52
CA THR A 147 22.90 10.64 -8.85
C THR A 147 24.01 11.34 -9.60
N SER A 148 24.82 10.51 -10.26
CA SER A 148 25.75 10.98 -11.27
C SER A 148 24.98 11.84 -12.28
N PRO A 149 25.48 13.02 -12.68
CA PRO A 149 24.78 13.96 -13.59
C PRO A 149 24.47 13.40 -14.98
N LEU A 150 24.81 12.13 -15.25
CA LEU A 150 24.65 11.41 -16.51
C LEU A 150 23.46 10.44 -16.53
N ARG A 151 22.67 10.33 -15.46
CA ARG A 151 21.48 9.46 -15.42
C ARG A 151 20.21 10.29 -15.39
N ASP A 152 19.48 10.28 -16.51
CA ASP A 152 18.07 10.66 -16.55
C ASP A 152 17.27 9.58 -15.81
N GLU A 153 17.16 9.70 -14.48
CA GLU A 153 16.21 8.85 -13.76
C GLU A 153 14.78 9.23 -14.18
N PRO A 154 13.91 8.25 -14.47
CA PRO A 154 12.59 8.52 -15.03
C PRO A 154 11.62 9.17 -14.03
N TYR A 155 12.07 9.50 -12.82
CA TYR A 155 11.27 10.05 -11.73
C TYR A 155 11.93 11.27 -11.08
N LEU A 156 11.09 12.19 -10.60
CA LEU A 156 11.49 13.48 -10.00
C LEU A 156 12.03 13.35 -8.57
N ALA A 157 11.58 12.33 -7.84
CA ALA A 157 11.93 12.12 -6.45
C ALA A 157 11.66 10.67 -6.03
N VAL A 158 12.26 10.29 -4.90
CA VAL A 158 11.98 9.04 -4.20
C VAL A 158 11.24 9.38 -2.91
N VAL A 159 10.15 8.69 -2.64
CA VAL A 159 9.34 8.82 -1.44
C VAL A 159 9.27 7.47 -0.74
N ARG A 160 9.66 7.43 0.53
CA ARG A 160 9.35 6.27 1.38
C ARG A 160 7.93 6.41 1.89
N ALA A 161 7.03 5.59 1.37
CA ALA A 161 5.64 5.59 1.79
C ALA A 161 5.51 5.14 3.25
N GLN A 162 4.64 5.83 3.98
CA GLN A 162 4.13 5.38 5.27
C GLN A 162 2.78 4.69 5.09
N ARG A 163 1.94 5.23 4.21
CA ARG A 163 0.63 4.70 3.87
C ARG A 163 0.28 5.07 2.43
N PHE A 164 -0.53 4.25 1.80
CA PHE A 164 -1.18 4.57 0.54
C PHE A 164 -2.50 3.82 0.47
N TRP A 165 -3.43 4.33 -0.34
CA TRP A 165 -4.72 3.70 -0.56
C TRP A 165 -5.24 4.04 -1.95
N PRO A 166 -6.02 3.15 -2.58
CA PRO A 166 -6.68 3.44 -3.83
C PRO A 166 -7.69 4.59 -3.62
N LEU A 167 -7.74 5.50 -4.58
CA LEU A 167 -8.83 6.44 -4.74
C LEU A 167 -9.88 5.78 -5.62
N GLU A 168 -11.16 6.01 -5.34
CA GLU A 168 -12.21 5.60 -6.27
C GLU A 168 -11.88 6.14 -7.67
N PRO A 169 -12.07 5.33 -8.72
CA PRO A 169 -11.91 5.83 -10.08
C PRO A 169 -12.81 7.07 -10.23
N PRO A 170 -12.33 8.15 -10.88
CA PRO A 170 -13.21 9.27 -11.18
C PRO A 170 -14.45 8.73 -11.92
N PRO A 171 -15.66 9.24 -11.64
CA PRO A 171 -16.83 8.87 -12.43
C PRO A 171 -16.52 9.11 -13.91
N ALA A 172 -16.84 8.12 -14.74
CA ALA A 172 -16.61 8.11 -16.18
C ALA A 172 -17.28 9.31 -16.88
#